data_AF-A0AAU6L3E9-F1
#
_entry.id   AF-A0AAU6L3E9-F1
#
_cell.length_a   1.000
_cell.length_b   1.000
_cell.length_c   1.000
_cell.angle_alpha   90.00
_cell.angle_beta   90.00
_cell.angle_gamma   90.00
#
_symmetry.space_group_name_H-M   'P 1'
#
loop_
_entity.id
_entity.type
_entity.pdbx_description
1 polymer ?
#
loop_
_entity_poly.entity_id
_entity_poly.type
_entity_poly.pdbx_seq_one_letter_code
_entity_poly.pdbx_strand_id
1 'polypeptide(L)'
;MHTKPTRTGQQPTDVLPPAADTRHPWQWVMAPGVDFLSPSAASDYANAGKWLWFLPVRALNAGWQLIKTAVEAGQLGPGAKVATLGNDFDGDPTRRPVIIYTANYHDEQDVRRVLVALRSLGVRDALAYKTDEATERGEYGNGTSLYTSPAATTRVVRRDRHAQPTAPRTRSSAKAG
;
A
#
# COMPACT_ATOMS: atom_id res chain seq x y z
N MET A 1 19.10 0.26 11.35
CA MET A 1 19.32 1.66 11.80
C MET A 1 17.98 2.38 11.64
N HIS A 2 17.39 2.80 12.76
CA HIS A 2 16.00 3.28 12.83
C HIS A 2 15.96 4.78 12.49
N THR A 3 15.40 5.16 11.35
CA THR A 3 15.03 6.55 11.07
C THR A 3 13.63 6.81 11.62
N LYS A 4 13.54 7.65 12.67
CA LYS A 4 12.29 8.08 13.32
C LYS A 4 11.55 9.12 12.46
N PRO A 5 10.21 9.13 12.41
CA PRO A 5 9.46 10.24 11.80
C PRO A 5 9.40 11.45 12.74
N THR A 6 9.66 12.64 12.21
CA THR A 6 9.61 13.92 12.92
C THR A 6 8.18 14.46 12.98
N ARG A 7 7.78 14.95 14.16
CA ARG A 7 6.44 15.46 14.53
C ARG A 7 6.10 16.83 13.91
N THR A 8 4.82 16.96 13.57
CA THR A 8 4.02 18.03 12.94
C THR A 8 4.32 19.50 13.28
N GLY A 9 4.27 20.36 12.27
CA GLY A 9 4.09 21.81 12.37
C GLY A 9 4.74 22.55 11.20
N GLN A 10 3.95 22.97 10.20
CA GLN A 10 4.39 23.58 8.92
C GLN A 10 5.37 22.72 8.11
N GLN A 11 4.88 22.07 7.05
CA GLN A 11 5.78 21.42 6.07
C GLN A 11 6.69 22.49 5.47
N PRO A 12 8.03 22.41 5.66
CA PRO A 12 8.94 23.34 5.01
C PRO A 12 8.88 23.12 3.51
N THR A 13 9.15 24.17 2.75
CA THR A 13 9.35 24.21 1.30
C THR A 13 10.51 23.32 0.78
N ASP A 14 11.05 22.40 1.60
CA ASP A 14 12.23 21.56 1.34
C ASP A 14 11.94 20.06 1.14
N VAL A 15 10.69 19.62 1.26
CA VAL A 15 10.35 18.22 0.98
C VAL A 15 10.26 18.02 -0.54
N LEU A 16 11.27 17.32 -1.09
CA LEU A 16 11.29 16.95 -2.50
C LEU A 16 10.04 16.12 -2.85
N PRO A 17 9.47 16.30 -4.05
CA PRO A 17 8.37 15.46 -4.48
C PRO A 17 8.84 14.00 -4.65
N PRO A 18 7.98 12.98 -4.53
CA PRO A 18 8.40 11.57 -4.53
C PRO A 18 9.21 11.15 -5.76
N ALA A 19 8.92 11.71 -6.93
CA ALA A 19 9.66 11.45 -8.17
C ALA A 19 11.02 12.17 -8.25
N ALA A 20 11.41 12.96 -7.26
CA ALA A 20 12.72 13.60 -7.14
C ALA A 20 13.43 13.25 -5.82
N ASP A 21 12.73 12.65 -4.85
CA ASP A 21 13.29 12.27 -3.57
C ASP A 21 14.08 10.96 -3.68
N THR A 22 15.41 11.07 -3.64
CA THR A 22 16.34 9.94 -3.57
C THR A 22 16.88 9.70 -2.16
N ARG A 23 16.47 10.53 -1.19
CA ARG A 23 17.02 10.55 0.17
C ARG A 23 16.18 9.72 1.13
N HIS A 24 14.86 9.76 0.97
CA HIS A 24 13.93 9.02 1.83
C HIS A 24 13.22 7.97 1.00
N PRO A 25 13.27 6.67 1.37
CA PRO A 25 12.63 5.61 0.58
C PRO A 25 11.09 5.68 0.63
N TRP A 26 10.52 6.29 1.67
CA TRP A 26 9.08 6.42 1.83
C TRP A 26 8.71 7.82 2.26
N GLN A 27 7.66 8.37 1.65
CA GLN A 27 6.95 9.53 2.17
C GLN A 27 5.59 9.08 2.72
N TRP A 28 5.18 9.69 3.82
CA TRP A 28 3.99 9.30 4.58
C TRP A 28 3.04 10.48 4.76
N VAL A 29 1.76 10.17 4.89
CA VAL A 29 0.70 11.09 5.30
C VAL A 29 -0.26 10.36 6.22
N MET A 30 -0.70 11.03 7.29
CA MET A 30 -1.67 10.50 8.25
C MET A 30 -2.93 11.34 8.24
N ALA A 31 -4.08 10.72 8.51
CA ALA A 31 -5.32 11.44 8.72
C ALA A 31 -5.26 12.27 10.02
N PRO A 32 -6.08 13.32 10.18
CA PRO A 32 -6.11 14.10 11.41
C PRO A 32 -6.37 13.22 12.64
N GLY A 33 -5.57 13.40 13.69
CA GLY A 33 -5.68 12.64 14.94
C GLY A 33 -5.09 11.22 14.89
N VAL A 34 -4.54 10.78 13.75
CA VAL A 34 -3.85 9.49 13.64
C VAL A 34 -2.36 9.66 13.96
N ASP A 35 -1.86 8.80 14.85
CA ASP A 35 -0.43 8.66 15.14
C ASP A 35 -0.03 7.17 15.11
N PHE A 36 0.62 6.73 14.02
CA PHE A 36 1.13 5.35 13.93
C PHE A 36 2.35 5.08 14.82
N LEU A 37 2.87 6.10 15.52
CA LEU A 37 3.93 5.94 16.52
C LEU A 37 3.40 5.91 17.95
N SER A 38 2.09 6.04 18.14
CA SER A 38 1.49 5.96 19.46
C SER A 38 1.73 4.56 20.07
N PRO A 39 1.80 4.45 21.41
CA PRO A 39 1.92 3.14 22.05
C PRO A 39 0.78 2.17 21.72
N SER A 40 -0.41 2.69 21.37
CA SER A 40 -1.58 1.88 20.99
C SER A 40 -1.62 1.53 19.50
N ALA A 41 -0.77 2.12 18.65
CA ALA A 41 -0.84 1.94 17.20
C ALA A 41 -0.76 0.46 16.79
N ALA A 42 0.04 -0.35 17.48
CA ALA A 42 0.14 -1.78 17.21
C ALA A 42 -1.19 -2.52 17.43
N SER A 43 -1.95 -2.18 18.48
CA SER A 43 -3.27 -2.77 18.72
C SER A 43 -4.34 -2.16 17.82
N ASP A 44 -4.32 -0.84 17.64
CA ASP A 44 -5.34 -0.10 16.90
C ASP A 44 -5.35 -0.49 15.41
N TYR A 45 -4.18 -0.89 14.90
CA TYR A 45 -3.98 -1.26 13.50
C TYR A 45 -3.55 -2.73 13.33
N ALA A 46 -3.76 -3.58 14.32
CA ALA A 46 -3.46 -5.02 14.24
C ALA A 46 -4.19 -5.70 13.08
N ASN A 47 -5.39 -5.21 12.75
CA ASN A 47 -6.20 -5.70 11.64
C ASN A 47 -6.15 -4.77 10.42
N ALA A 48 -5.14 -3.90 10.31
CA ALA A 48 -5.04 -3.02 9.16
C ALA A 48 -4.89 -3.79 7.85
N GLY A 49 -5.41 -3.19 6.79
CA GLY A 49 -5.14 -3.65 5.43
C GLY A 49 -4.83 -2.47 4.53
N LYS A 50 -4.56 -2.75 3.26
CA LYS A 50 -4.07 -1.74 2.34
C LYS A 50 -4.43 -2.00 0.90
N TRP A 51 -4.92 -0.95 0.24
CA TRP A 51 -5.00 -0.86 -1.21
C TRP A 51 -3.62 -0.51 -1.80
N LEU A 52 -3.22 -1.22 -2.84
CA LEU A 52 -2.01 -0.96 -3.61
C LEU A 52 -2.37 -0.34 -4.96
N TRP A 53 -1.84 0.85 -5.21
CA TRP A 53 -1.94 1.55 -6.48
C TRP A 53 -0.55 1.83 -7.03
N PHE A 54 -0.21 1.25 -8.18
CA PHE A 54 1.10 1.46 -8.79
C PHE A 54 1.01 2.62 -9.78
N LEU A 55 1.69 3.72 -9.52
CA LEU A 55 1.71 4.87 -10.43
C LEU A 55 2.94 4.82 -11.33
N PRO A 56 2.83 5.16 -12.63
CA PRO A 56 4.01 5.45 -13.42
C PRO A 56 4.73 6.67 -12.83
N VAL A 57 6.07 6.66 -12.83
CA VAL A 57 6.89 7.73 -12.20
C VAL A 57 6.49 9.13 -12.69
N ARG A 58 6.15 9.28 -13.98
CA ARG A 58 5.68 10.55 -14.57
C ARG A 58 4.42 11.14 -13.92
N ALA A 59 3.58 10.30 -13.32
CA ALA A 59 2.33 10.71 -12.66
C ALA A 59 2.42 10.65 -11.13
N LEU A 60 3.57 10.22 -10.58
CA LEU A 60 3.73 9.90 -9.16
C LEU A 60 3.48 11.11 -8.26
N ASN A 61 4.02 12.27 -8.62
CA ASN A 61 3.86 13.49 -7.82
C ASN A 61 2.40 13.94 -7.73
N ALA A 62 1.71 14.00 -8.88
CA ALA A 62 0.33 14.43 -8.95
C ALA A 62 -0.61 13.43 -8.25
N GLY A 63 -0.43 12.13 -8.51
CA GLY A 63 -1.22 11.09 -7.85
C GLY A 63 -0.96 11.02 -6.34
N TRP A 64 0.28 11.21 -5.90
CA TRP A 64 0.59 11.29 -4.47
C TRP A 64 -0.04 12.51 -3.80
N GLN A 65 0.04 13.69 -4.41
CA GLN A 65 -0.57 14.89 -3.87
C GLN A 65 -2.09 14.73 -3.69
N LEU A 66 -2.75 14.10 -4.65
CA LEU A 66 -4.18 13.80 -4.58
C LEU A 66 -4.53 12.86 -3.42
N ILE A 67 -3.76 11.79 -3.22
CA ILE A 67 -3.94 10.87 -2.09
C ILE A 67 -3.66 11.57 -0.76
N LYS A 68 -2.58 12.35 -0.70
CA LYS A 68 -2.19 13.12 0.48
C LYS A 68 -3.32 14.03 0.96
N THR A 69 -3.84 14.86 0.05
CA THR A 69 -4.96 15.76 0.36
C THR A 69 -6.21 15.01 0.81
N ALA A 70 -6.53 13.88 0.18
CA ALA A 70 -7.71 13.09 0.56
C ALA A 70 -7.56 12.39 1.93
N VAL A 71 -6.35 11.95 2.29
CA VAL A 71 -6.07 11.43 3.65
C VAL A 71 -6.19 12.54 4.68
N GLU A 72 -5.59 13.71 4.44
CA GLU A 72 -5.64 14.87 5.35
C GLU A 72 -7.07 15.38 5.53
N ALA A 73 -7.94 15.22 4.52
CA ALA A 73 -9.36 15.53 4.60
C ALA A 73 -10.23 14.43 5.26
N GLY A 74 -9.63 13.32 5.72
CA GLY A 74 -10.36 12.20 6.32
C GLY A 74 -11.23 11.40 5.35
N GLN A 75 -11.02 11.55 4.04
CA GLN A 75 -11.83 10.89 3.00
C GLN A 75 -11.39 9.45 2.73
N LEU A 76 -10.13 9.13 3.00
CA LEU A 76 -9.56 7.79 2.86
C LEU A 76 -9.48 7.11 4.24
N GLY A 77 -8.51 6.22 4.45
CA GLY A 77 -8.27 5.59 5.75
C GLY A 77 -7.23 6.34 6.60
N PRO A 78 -6.67 5.69 7.63
CA PRO A 78 -5.87 6.35 8.67
C PRO A 78 -4.54 6.93 8.17
N GLY A 79 -4.04 6.47 7.03
CA GLY A 79 -2.83 6.99 6.43
C GLY A 79 -2.53 6.40 5.06
N ALA A 80 -1.51 6.95 4.42
CA ALA A 80 -0.97 6.44 3.17
C ALA A 80 0.54 6.65 3.12
N LYS A 81 1.20 5.91 2.23
CA LYS A 81 2.62 6.11 1.90
C LYS A 81 2.90 5.91 0.43
N VAL A 82 3.97 6.53 -0.05
CA VAL A 82 4.46 6.38 -1.42
C VAL A 82 5.93 6.02 -1.41
N ALA A 83 6.30 5.06 -2.27
CA ALA A 83 7.71 4.76 -2.54
C ALA A 83 8.28 5.86 -3.44
N THR A 84 9.41 6.44 -3.04
CA THR A 84 10.10 7.47 -3.79
C THR A 84 11.09 6.87 -4.79
N LEU A 85 11.88 7.70 -5.47
CA LEU A 85 13.01 7.21 -6.27
C LEU A 85 14.17 6.66 -5.43
N GLY A 86 14.27 7.04 -4.16
CA GLY A 86 15.23 6.46 -3.20
C GLY A 86 14.80 5.11 -2.62
N ASN A 87 13.67 4.55 -3.06
CA ASN A 87 13.20 3.24 -2.64
C ASN A 87 13.74 2.13 -3.53
N ASP A 88 14.33 1.10 -2.93
CA ASP A 88 14.77 -0.14 -3.60
C ASP A 88 13.59 -1.08 -3.88
N PHE A 89 12.57 -0.57 -4.58
CA PHE A 89 11.36 -1.32 -4.89
C PHE A 89 11.66 -2.44 -5.92
N ASP A 90 11.52 -3.69 -5.49
CA ASP A 90 11.74 -4.90 -6.30
C ASP A 90 10.52 -5.26 -7.20
N GLY A 91 10.09 -4.29 -8.01
CA GLY A 91 9.00 -4.48 -8.98
C GLY A 91 9.26 -3.72 -10.28
N ASP A 92 8.20 -3.36 -11.01
CA ASP A 92 8.34 -2.57 -12.24
C ASP A 92 9.08 -1.24 -11.96
N PRO A 93 10.30 -1.04 -12.50
CA PRO A 93 11.13 0.12 -12.18
C PRO A 93 10.53 1.43 -12.72
N THR A 94 9.61 1.36 -13.67
CA THR A 94 8.91 2.53 -14.25
C THR A 94 7.73 2.99 -13.39
N ARG A 95 7.41 2.24 -12.33
CA ARG A 95 6.28 2.52 -11.44
C ARG A 95 6.73 2.60 -9.99
N ARG A 96 5.90 3.21 -9.15
CA ARG A 96 6.05 3.23 -7.70
C ARG A 96 4.72 2.94 -7.01
N PRO A 97 4.72 2.12 -5.94
CA PRO A 97 3.51 1.91 -5.15
C PRO A 97 3.14 3.16 -4.34
N VAL A 98 1.87 3.54 -4.45
CA VAL A 98 1.13 4.31 -3.44
C VAL A 98 0.27 3.32 -2.68
N ILE A 99 0.45 3.29 -1.36
CA ILE A 99 -0.20 2.35 -0.45
C ILE A 99 -1.17 3.16 0.42
N ILE A 100 -2.45 2.79 0.38
CA ILE A 100 -3.51 3.46 1.12
C ILE A 100 -4.06 2.47 2.14
N TYR A 101 -3.95 2.82 3.42
CA TYR A 101 -4.35 1.95 4.52
C TYR A 101 -5.85 2.06 4.82
N THR A 102 -6.39 1.01 5.41
CA THR A 102 -7.68 0.96 6.12
C THR A 102 -7.42 0.47 7.55
N ALA A 103 -8.28 0.82 8.50
CA ALA A 103 -8.05 0.49 9.90
C ALA A 103 -8.29 -1.00 10.20
N ASN A 104 -9.27 -1.61 9.53
CA ASN A 104 -9.67 -2.99 9.77
C ASN A 104 -10.08 -3.69 8.46
N TYR A 105 -9.38 -4.76 8.07
CA TYR A 105 -9.70 -5.52 6.86
C TYR A 105 -10.97 -6.38 6.98
N HIS A 106 -11.46 -6.63 8.20
CA HIS A 106 -12.75 -7.27 8.44
C HIS A 106 -13.93 -6.32 8.22
N ASP A 107 -13.70 -5.00 8.26
CA ASP A 107 -14.71 -4.01 7.93
C ASP A 107 -14.81 -3.84 6.41
N GLU A 108 -15.55 -4.74 5.77
CA GLU A 108 -15.77 -4.70 4.32
C GLU A 108 -16.45 -3.41 3.86
N GLN A 109 -17.20 -2.74 4.75
CA GLN A 109 -17.84 -1.46 4.43
C GLN A 109 -16.80 -0.35 4.34
N ASP A 110 -15.88 -0.24 5.30
CA ASP A 110 -14.77 0.72 5.23
C ASP A 110 -13.83 0.44 4.05
N VAL A 111 -13.49 -0.83 3.81
CA VAL A 111 -12.69 -1.24 2.64
C VAL A 111 -13.32 -0.76 1.33
N ARG A 112 -14.64 -0.95 1.18
CA ARG A 112 -15.40 -0.48 0.02
C ARG A 112 -15.51 1.04 -0.01
N ARG A 113 -15.73 1.70 1.13
CA ARG A 113 -15.81 3.16 1.25
C ARG A 113 -14.52 3.81 0.73
N VAL A 114 -13.36 3.31 1.16
CA VAL A 114 -12.06 3.79 0.70
C VAL A 114 -11.87 3.53 -0.79
N LEU A 115 -12.27 2.36 -1.32
CA LEU A 115 -12.25 2.10 -2.76
C LEU A 115 -13.10 3.12 -3.54
N VAL A 116 -14.33 3.38 -3.10
CA VAL A 116 -15.24 4.33 -3.75
C VAL A 116 -14.64 5.73 -3.73
N ALA A 117 -14.07 6.16 -2.60
CA ALA A 117 -13.37 7.45 -2.52
C ALA A 117 -12.20 7.53 -3.50
N LEU A 118 -11.37 6.48 -3.62
CA LEU A 118 -10.30 6.42 -4.63
C LEU A 118 -10.85 6.56 -6.06
N ARG A 119 -11.99 5.92 -6.38
CA ARG A 119 -12.64 6.06 -7.69
C ARG A 119 -13.15 7.47 -7.94
N SER A 120 -13.75 8.12 -6.94
CA SER A 120 -14.21 9.52 -7.03
C SER A 120 -13.06 10.50 -7.25
N LEU A 121 -11.86 10.18 -6.76
CA LEU A 121 -10.64 10.93 -7.03
C LEU A 121 -10.04 10.64 -8.42
N GLY A 122 -10.65 9.76 -9.22
CA GLY A 122 -10.21 9.48 -10.58
C GLY A 122 -9.19 8.34 -10.70
N VAL A 123 -8.94 7.56 -9.65
CA VAL A 123 -8.14 6.34 -9.75
C VAL A 123 -8.88 5.34 -10.62
N ARG A 124 -8.34 5.02 -11.81
CA ARG A 124 -8.98 4.10 -12.78
C ARG A 124 -8.27 2.75 -12.92
N ASP A 125 -7.06 2.60 -12.38
CA ASP A 125 -6.33 1.34 -12.42
C ASP A 125 -7.04 0.20 -11.68
N ALA A 126 -6.70 -1.05 -12.01
CA ALA A 126 -7.02 -2.17 -11.14
C ALA A 126 -6.25 -2.05 -9.83
N LEU A 127 -6.90 -2.37 -8.71
CA LEU A 127 -6.30 -2.27 -7.38
C LEU A 127 -6.29 -3.63 -6.70
N ALA A 128 -5.20 -3.91 -5.99
CA ALA A 128 -5.08 -5.07 -5.12
C ALA A 128 -5.21 -4.61 -3.67
N TYR A 129 -5.83 -5.43 -2.82
CA TYR A 129 -5.92 -5.21 -1.39
C TYR A 129 -5.24 -6.35 -0.64
N LYS A 130 -4.32 -6.02 0.27
CA LYS A 130 -3.57 -6.99 1.07
C LYS A 130 -3.72 -6.72 2.56
N THR A 131 -3.60 -7.77 3.36
CA THR A 131 -3.44 -7.65 4.81
C THR A 131 -1.96 -7.44 5.14
N ASP A 132 -1.68 -6.85 6.29
CA ASP A 132 -0.30 -6.66 6.76
C ASP A 132 0.36 -8.01 7.07
N GLU A 133 -0.37 -8.96 7.63
CA GLU A 133 0.07 -10.34 7.86
C GLU A 133 0.59 -11.05 6.60
N ALA A 134 -0.03 -10.84 5.43
CA ALA A 134 0.44 -11.42 4.18
C ALA A 134 1.77 -10.79 3.71
N THR A 135 1.99 -9.52 4.05
CA THR A 135 3.25 -8.82 3.80
C THR A 135 4.36 -9.35 4.72
N GLU A 136 4.03 -9.61 6.00
CA GLU A 136 4.98 -10.14 6.99
C GLU A 136 5.44 -11.56 6.70
N ARG A 137 4.58 -12.40 6.09
CA ARG A 137 4.97 -13.74 5.63
C ARG A 137 5.81 -13.75 4.35
N GLY A 138 6.15 -12.58 3.80
CA GLY A 138 6.97 -12.46 2.58
C GLY A 138 6.26 -12.90 1.31
N GLU A 139 4.92 -12.95 1.33
CA GLU A 139 4.12 -13.41 0.19
C GLU A 139 3.91 -12.26 -0.82
N TYR A 140 4.84 -12.13 -1.76
CA TYR A 140 4.75 -11.20 -2.88
C TYR A 140 4.26 -11.90 -4.17
N GLY A 141 3.57 -11.16 -5.04
CA GLY A 141 3.11 -11.67 -6.33
C GLY A 141 1.60 -11.84 -6.50
N ASN A 142 1.23 -12.42 -7.65
CA ASN A 142 -0.13 -12.52 -8.15
C ASN A 142 -0.85 -13.69 -7.44
N GLY A 143 -1.49 -13.42 -6.30
CA GLY A 143 -2.20 -14.43 -5.51
C GLY A 143 -2.35 -14.10 -4.03
N THR A 144 -1.62 -13.10 -3.53
CA THR A 144 -1.54 -12.80 -2.09
C THR A 144 -2.50 -11.68 -1.65
N SER A 145 -3.39 -11.27 -2.56
CA SER A 145 -4.39 -10.23 -2.31
C SER A 145 -5.65 -10.84 -1.73
N LEU A 146 -6.14 -10.29 -0.62
CA LEU A 146 -7.43 -10.67 -0.02
C LEU A 146 -8.58 -10.18 -0.90
N TYR A 147 -8.50 -8.94 -1.38
CA TYR A 147 -9.44 -8.39 -2.35
C TYR A 147 -8.74 -7.88 -3.60
N THR A 148 -9.48 -7.82 -4.70
CA THR A 148 -9.10 -7.11 -5.91
C THR A 148 -10.26 -6.26 -6.39
N SER A 149 -9.96 -5.12 -7.02
CA SER A 149 -10.95 -4.27 -7.69
C SER A 149 -10.54 -4.08 -9.15
N PRO A 150 -11.36 -4.56 -10.11
CA PRO A 150 -11.13 -4.30 -11.54
C PRO A 150 -11.08 -2.81 -11.85
N ALA A 151 -10.33 -2.46 -12.90
CA ALA A 151 -10.15 -1.09 -13.37
C ALA A 151 -11.50 -0.37 -13.56
N ALA A 152 -11.56 0.89 -13.12
CA ALA A 152 -12.73 1.76 -13.17
C ALA A 152 -14.02 1.22 -12.52
N THR A 153 -13.95 0.16 -11.70
CA THR A 153 -15.12 -0.37 -10.97
C THR A 153 -15.03 -0.07 -9.48
N THR A 154 -16.19 -0.04 -8.82
CA THR A 154 -16.30 -0.01 -7.34
C THR A 154 -16.53 -1.40 -6.76
N ARG A 155 -16.34 -2.46 -7.57
CA ARG A 155 -16.51 -3.84 -7.14
C ARG A 155 -15.29 -4.27 -6.34
N VAL A 156 -15.54 -4.83 -5.16
CA VAL A 156 -14.56 -5.55 -4.35
C VAL A 156 -14.78 -7.04 -4.62
N VAL A 157 -13.76 -7.71 -5.15
CA VAL A 157 -13.78 -9.15 -5.44
C VAL A 157 -12.88 -9.83 -4.42
N ARG A 158 -13.48 -10.60 -3.50
CA ARG A 158 -12.73 -11.45 -2.57
C ARG A 158 -12.06 -12.57 -3.33
N ARG A 159 -10.78 -12.79 -3.04
CA ARG A 159 -10.05 -13.94 -3.56
C ARG A 159 -10.12 -15.03 -2.50
N ASP A 160 -10.67 -16.18 -2.89
CA ASP A 160 -10.54 -17.36 -2.06
C ASP A 160 -9.07 -17.76 -2.07
N ARG A 161 -8.48 -17.92 -0.88
CA ARG A 161 -7.19 -18.59 -0.72
C ARG A 161 -7.41 -20.05 -1.10
N HIS A 162 -7.43 -20.36 -2.39
CA HIS A 162 -7.31 -21.73 -2.82
C HIS A 162 -5.89 -22.16 -2.46
N ALA A 163 -5.79 -23.10 -1.52
CA ALA A 163 -4.56 -23.76 -1.14
C ALA A 163 -3.84 -24.16 -2.43
N GLN A 164 -2.74 -23.48 -2.74
CA GLN A 164 -1.90 -23.90 -3.82
C GLN A 164 -1.30 -25.25 -3.39
N PRO A 165 -1.51 -26.35 -4.13
CA PRO A 165 -0.88 -27.61 -3.76
C PRO A 165 0.62 -27.36 -3.77
N THR A 166 1.27 -27.56 -2.63
CA THR A 166 2.73 -27.63 -2.55
C THR A 166 3.16 -28.79 -3.44
N ALA A 167 3.57 -28.50 -4.68
CA ALA A 167 4.21 -29.50 -5.51
C ALA A 167 5.51 -29.93 -4.79
N PRO A 168 5.69 -31.23 -4.48
CA PRO A 168 6.91 -31.68 -3.83
C PRO A 168 8.08 -31.47 -4.79
N ARG A 169 9.14 -30.82 -4.29
CA ARG A 169 10.43 -30.75 -4.99
C ARG A 169 10.93 -32.18 -5.19
N THR A 170 10.80 -32.70 -6.40
CA THR A 170 11.48 -33.93 -6.81
C THR A 170 12.99 -33.68 -6.73
N ARG A 171 13.66 -34.33 -5.78
CA ARG A 171 15.11 -34.50 -5.82
C ARG A 171 15.41 -35.42 -7.00
N SER A 172 16.02 -34.88 -8.05
CA SER A 172 16.62 -35.70 -9.10
C SER A 172 17.94 -36.25 -8.57
N SER A 173 17.92 -37.52 -8.16
CA SER A 173 19.13 -38.32 -7.94
C SER A 173 19.71 -38.69 -9.30
N ALA A 174 20.80 -38.05 -9.71
CA ALA A 174 21.59 -38.50 -10.85
C ALA A 174 22.38 -39.74 -10.43
N LYS A 175 22.05 -40.88 -11.05
CA LYS A 175 22.79 -42.14 -10.97
C LYS A 175 23.90 -42.06 -12.02
N ALA A 176 25.16 -42.05 -11.60
CA ALA A 176 26.30 -42.20 -12.50
C ALA A 176 26.42 -43.70 -12.87
N GLY A 177 26.42 -43.97 -14.17
CA GLY A 177 26.93 -45.20 -14.78
C GLY A 177 28.19 -44.86 -15.57
#